data_AF-A0A3M7LBB4-F1
#
_entry.id   AF-A0A3M7LBB4-F1
#
_cell.length_a   1.000
_cell.length_b   1.000
_cell.length_c   1.000
_cell.angle_alpha   90.00
_cell.angle_beta   90.00
_cell.angle_gamma   90.00
#
_symmetry.space_group_name_H-M   'P 1'
#
loop_
_entity.id
_entity.type
_entity.pdbx_description
1 polymer ?
#
loop_
_entity_poly.entity_id
_entity_poly.type
_entity_poly.pdbx_seq_one_letter_code
_entity_poly.pdbx_strand_id
1 'polypeptide(L)'
;MDVITFFEDLTIRWNTEEKCGFCWSFGAPLSESGMNATVKSETDLCCTHLFITEYEISSGQEKNPITKEINKSWCDHIFTLYVVQQSNLGINTYNEQIGFPINQSLWKTILQPLQHCLGCGKEFELCEMGYSFEILSWKMKKVHLKDDYNYTGWRILGVFRQYIV
;
A
#
# COMPACT_ATOMS: atom_id res chain seq x y z
N MET A 1 16.93 -7.05 -4.13
CA MET A 1 15.94 -6.38 -3.26
C MET A 1 14.66 -6.29 -4.07
N ASP A 2 13.56 -6.77 -3.52
CA ASP A 2 12.25 -6.69 -4.16
C ASP A 2 11.31 -5.81 -3.33
N VAL A 3 10.19 -5.44 -3.93
CA VAL A 3 9.21 -4.56 -3.29
C VAL A 3 8.48 -5.26 -2.12
N ILE A 4 8.43 -6.59 -2.12
CA ILE A 4 7.74 -7.38 -1.08
C ILE A 4 8.51 -7.26 0.22
N THR A 5 9.81 -7.52 0.17
CA THR A 5 10.73 -7.38 1.32
C THR A 5 10.72 -5.96 1.86
N PHE A 6 10.69 -4.96 0.97
CA PHE A 6 10.60 -3.55 1.38
C PHE A 6 9.37 -3.28 2.26
N PHE A 7 8.17 -3.72 1.84
CA PHE A 7 6.96 -3.47 2.61
C PHE A 7 6.87 -4.33 3.88
N GLU A 8 7.47 -5.52 3.89
CA GLU A 8 7.65 -6.32 5.10
C GLU A 8 8.50 -5.56 6.13
N ASP A 9 9.70 -5.11 5.74
CA ASP A 9 10.59 -4.32 6.60
C ASP A 9 9.92 -3.02 7.07
N LEU A 10 9.16 -2.37 6.17
CA LEU A 10 8.44 -1.15 6.46
C LEU A 10 7.40 -1.37 7.56
N THR A 11 6.65 -2.48 7.54
CA THR A 11 5.71 -2.79 8.61
C THR A 11 6.37 -2.99 9.96
N ILE A 12 7.53 -3.66 10.00
CA ILE A 12 8.30 -3.86 11.23
C ILE A 12 8.75 -2.50 11.79
N ARG A 13 9.27 -1.63 10.93
CA ARG A 13 9.69 -0.28 11.30
C ARG A 13 8.51 0.56 11.82
N TRP A 14 7.40 0.60 11.08
CA TRP A 14 6.22 1.38 11.47
C TRP A 14 5.59 0.90 12.77
N ASN A 15 5.60 -0.40 13.06
CA ASN A 15 5.18 -0.90 14.36
C ASN A 15 6.13 -0.49 15.48
N THR A 16 7.44 -0.52 15.22
CA THR A 16 8.47 -0.11 16.20
C THR A 16 8.38 1.39 16.53
N GLU A 17 8.03 2.21 15.54
CA GLU A 17 7.89 3.66 15.68
C GLU A 17 6.47 4.10 16.09
N GLU A 18 5.55 3.15 16.32
CA GLU A 18 4.12 3.41 16.57
C GLU A 18 3.50 4.38 15.54
N LYS A 19 3.88 4.19 14.27
CA LYS A 19 3.58 5.14 13.19
C LYS A 19 2.07 5.40 13.10
N CYS A 20 1.71 6.66 13.29
CA CYS A 20 0.32 7.16 13.25
C CYS A 20 -0.62 6.54 14.30
N GLY A 21 -0.09 5.83 15.30
CA GLY A 21 -0.88 5.12 16.31
C GLY A 21 -1.61 3.89 15.79
N PHE A 22 -1.22 3.35 14.64
CA PHE A 22 -1.76 2.11 14.09
C PHE A 22 -0.85 0.92 14.39
N CYS A 23 -1.44 -0.27 14.56
CA CYS A 23 -0.71 -1.51 14.34
C CYS A 23 -0.78 -1.89 12.86
N TRP A 24 0.32 -2.43 12.34
CA TRP A 24 0.51 -2.75 10.93
C TRP A 24 0.77 -4.24 10.76
N SER A 25 0.12 -4.86 9.78
CA SER A 25 0.32 -6.26 9.42
C SER A 25 0.62 -6.38 7.94
N PHE A 26 1.59 -7.20 7.56
CA PHE A 26 2.00 -7.39 6.17
C PHE A 26 1.51 -8.71 5.61
N GLY A 27 1.07 -8.70 4.36
CA GLY A 27 0.83 -9.91 3.58
C GLY A 27 1.12 -9.69 2.10
N ALA A 28 1.65 -10.72 1.43
CA ALA A 28 1.86 -10.71 0.00
C ALA A 28 1.07 -11.85 -0.66
N PRO A 29 -0.27 -11.76 -0.72
CA PRO A 29 -1.09 -12.79 -1.38
C PRO A 29 -0.87 -12.84 -2.91
N LEU A 30 -0.26 -11.79 -3.49
CA LEU A 30 0.06 -11.63 -4.93
C LEU A 30 -1.16 -11.64 -5.87
N SER A 31 -2.34 -11.94 -5.36
CA SER A 31 -3.64 -11.92 -6.02
C SER A 31 -4.68 -11.33 -5.08
N GLU A 32 -5.67 -10.61 -5.62
CA GLU A 32 -6.73 -10.01 -4.81
C GLU A 32 -7.56 -11.09 -4.09
N SER A 33 -7.85 -12.19 -4.77
CA SER A 33 -8.58 -13.33 -4.17
C SER A 33 -7.85 -13.97 -2.99
N GLY A 34 -6.52 -13.87 -2.95
CA GLY A 34 -5.70 -14.39 -1.85
C GLY A 34 -5.73 -13.52 -0.58
N MET A 35 -6.22 -12.28 -0.65
CA MET A 35 -6.25 -11.37 0.52
C MET A 35 -7.04 -11.97 1.68
N ASN A 36 -8.20 -12.55 1.39
CA ASN A 36 -9.07 -13.22 2.37
C ASN A 36 -8.41 -14.42 3.07
N ALA A 37 -7.47 -15.09 2.41
CA ALA A 37 -6.79 -16.25 2.96
C ALA A 37 -5.57 -15.87 3.84
N THR A 38 -5.20 -14.60 3.87
CA THR A 38 -3.96 -14.13 4.50
C THR A 38 -4.15 -13.67 5.95
N VAL A 39 -5.39 -13.52 6.42
CA VAL A 39 -5.68 -13.16 7.82
C VAL A 39 -5.47 -14.39 8.71
N LYS A 40 -4.44 -14.34 9.57
CA LYS A 40 -3.97 -15.51 10.34
C LYS A 40 -4.48 -15.58 11.78
N SER A 41 -5.03 -14.50 12.36
CA SER A 41 -5.51 -14.51 13.76
C SER A 41 -6.56 -13.45 14.07
N GLU A 42 -7.39 -13.66 15.11
CA GLU A 42 -8.37 -12.67 15.60
C GLU A 42 -7.73 -11.36 16.09
N THR A 43 -6.50 -11.43 16.60
CA THR A 43 -5.72 -10.25 17.04
C THR A 43 -5.26 -9.39 15.86
N ASP A 44 -5.09 -9.98 14.67
CA ASP A 44 -4.73 -9.23 13.47
C ASP A 44 -5.92 -8.47 12.86
N LEU A 45 -7.17 -8.80 13.22
CA LEU A 45 -8.38 -8.18 12.65
C LEU A 45 -8.46 -6.66 12.91
N CYS A 46 -7.86 -6.19 14.00
CA CYS A 46 -7.85 -4.77 14.36
C CYS A 46 -6.70 -3.98 13.73
N CYS A 47 -5.74 -4.64 13.07
CA CYS A 47 -4.59 -3.96 12.49
C CYS A 47 -4.86 -3.44 11.08
N THR A 48 -4.08 -2.43 10.71
CA THR A 48 -4.01 -1.97 9.32
C THR A 48 -3.19 -2.97 8.53
N HIS A 49 -3.82 -3.62 7.56
CA HIS A 49 -3.16 -4.57 6.69
C HIS A 49 -2.58 -3.90 5.46
N LEU A 50 -1.33 -4.26 5.16
CA LEU A 50 -0.62 -3.97 3.92
C LEU A 50 -0.59 -5.23 3.08
N PHE A 51 -1.41 -5.28 2.03
CA PHE A 51 -1.43 -6.40 1.09
C PHE A 51 -0.83 -6.01 -0.25
N ILE A 52 0.18 -6.76 -0.70
CA ILE A 52 0.70 -6.63 -2.08
C ILE A 52 0.01 -7.65 -2.98
N THR A 53 -0.55 -7.15 -4.07
CA THR A 53 -1.18 -7.92 -5.14
C THR A 53 -0.69 -7.46 -6.50
N GLU A 54 -0.94 -8.27 -7.53
CA GLU A 54 -0.69 -7.88 -8.94
C GLU A 54 0.76 -7.41 -9.17
N TYR A 55 1.72 -8.08 -8.53
CA TYR A 55 3.12 -7.72 -8.65
C TYR A 55 3.69 -8.16 -10.00
N GLU A 56 4.24 -7.21 -10.73
CA GLU A 56 4.86 -7.38 -12.04
C GLU A 56 6.22 -6.66 -12.08
N ILE A 57 7.14 -7.18 -12.89
CA ILE A 57 8.42 -6.54 -13.17
C ILE A 57 8.51 -6.27 -14.67
N SER A 58 8.84 -5.04 -15.03
CA SER A 58 9.11 -4.62 -16.40
C SER A 58 10.53 -4.08 -16.52
N SER A 59 11.25 -4.46 -17.58
CA SER A 59 12.61 -3.95 -17.83
C SER A 59 12.57 -2.76 -18.77
N GLY A 60 13.37 -1.73 -18.49
CA GLY A 60 13.57 -0.61 -19.39
C GLY A 60 15.06 -0.32 -19.62
N GLN A 61 15.34 0.29 -20.77
CA GLN A 61 16.69 0.71 -21.14
C GLN A 61 16.64 2.07 -21.83
N GLU A 62 17.58 2.93 -21.50
CA GLU A 62 17.83 4.19 -22.20
C GLU A 62 19.08 4.01 -23.04
N LYS A 63 18.94 4.18 -24.36
CA LYS A 63 20.05 4.13 -25.30
C LYS A 63 20.54 5.54 -25.62
N ASN A 64 21.84 5.72 -25.72
CA ASN A 64 22.41 6.94 -26.24
C ASN A 64 21.84 7.19 -27.66
N PRO A 65 21.29 8.38 -27.94
CA PRO A 65 20.64 8.64 -29.21
C PRO A 65 21.60 8.52 -30.42
N ILE A 66 22.90 8.79 -30.19
CA ILE A 66 23.95 8.81 -31.20
C ILE A 66 24.65 7.45 -31.30
N THR A 67 25.23 6.93 -30.22
CA THR A 67 26.03 5.68 -30.27
C THR A 67 25.17 4.41 -30.24
N LYS A 68 23.88 4.53 -29.91
CA LYS A 68 22.94 3.41 -29.66
C LYS A 68 23.36 2.45 -28.54
N GLU A 69 24.44 2.76 -27.82
CA GLU A 69 24.86 2.03 -26.63
C GLU A 69 23.87 2.24 -25.50
N ILE A 70 23.71 1.21 -24.67
CA ILE A 70 22.86 1.28 -23.49
C ILE A 70 23.56 2.16 -22.45
N ASN A 71 22.93 3.27 -22.10
CA ASN A 71 23.44 4.22 -21.11
C ASN A 71 22.91 3.88 -19.71
N LYS A 72 21.64 3.45 -19.63
CA LYS A 72 21.00 3.04 -18.37
C LYS A 72 20.12 1.83 -18.62
N SER A 73 20.11 0.91 -17.66
CA SER A 73 19.13 -0.17 -17.58
C SER A 73 18.43 -0.10 -16.22
N TRP A 74 17.16 -0.46 -16.18
CA TRP A 74 16.39 -0.49 -14.94
C TRP A 74 15.32 -1.58 -14.96
N CYS A 75 14.84 -1.91 -13.76
CA CYS A 75 13.65 -2.72 -13.52
C CYS A 75 12.58 -1.84 -12.85
N ASP A 76 11.41 -1.75 -13.47
CA ASP A 76 10.22 -1.15 -12.90
C ASP A 76 9.41 -2.25 -12.19
N HIS A 77 9.28 -2.11 -10.88
CA HIS A 77 8.44 -2.92 -10.00
C HIS A 77 7.06 -2.29 -9.94
N ILE A 78 6.09 -2.95 -10.57
CA ILE A 78 4.70 -2.49 -10.67
C ILE A 78 3.87 -3.35 -9.72
N PHE A 79 3.08 -2.72 -8.86
CA PHE A 79 2.30 -3.45 -7.87
C PHE A 79 1.04 -2.69 -7.47
N THR A 80 0.09 -3.46 -6.94
CA THR A 80 -1.06 -2.94 -6.22
C THR A 80 -0.84 -3.17 -4.72
N LEU A 81 -0.81 -2.09 -3.94
CA LEU A 81 -0.76 -2.15 -2.49
C LEU A 81 -2.13 -1.79 -1.91
N TYR A 82 -2.70 -2.66 -1.11
CA TYR A 82 -3.87 -2.39 -0.31
C TYR A 82 -3.45 -2.02 1.10
N VAL A 83 -3.89 -0.85 1.57
CA VAL A 83 -3.76 -0.41 2.96
C VAL A 83 -5.16 -0.34 3.54
N VAL A 84 -5.57 -1.38 4.25
CA VAL A 84 -6.98 -1.60 4.62
C VAL A 84 -7.15 -2.07 6.05
N GLN A 85 -8.29 -1.74 6.63
CA GLN A 85 -8.77 -2.27 7.90
C GLN A 85 -10.09 -2.99 7.67
N GLN A 86 -10.38 -3.99 8.49
CA GLN A 86 -11.71 -4.59 8.51
C GLN A 86 -12.72 -3.57 9.04
N SER A 87 -13.87 -3.50 8.39
CA SER A 87 -14.92 -2.55 8.73
C SER A 87 -16.28 -3.22 8.84
N ASN A 88 -17.12 -2.71 9.74
CA ASN A 88 -18.45 -3.26 9.92
C ASN A 88 -19.38 -2.83 8.77
N LEU A 89 -20.17 -3.79 8.30
CA LEU A 89 -21.29 -3.51 7.40
C LEU A 89 -22.31 -2.60 8.10
N GLY A 90 -22.88 -1.66 7.34
CA GLY A 90 -23.92 -0.75 7.84
C GLY A 90 -23.41 0.57 8.44
N ILE A 91 -22.10 0.83 8.48
CA ILE A 91 -21.56 2.15 8.80
C ILE A 91 -21.54 3.02 7.53
N ASN A 92 -21.95 4.29 7.65
CA ASN A 92 -21.85 5.27 6.57
C ASN A 92 -20.40 5.46 6.11
N THR A 93 -20.19 5.59 4.80
CA THR A 93 -18.86 5.96 4.31
C THR A 93 -18.57 7.43 4.60
N TYR A 94 -19.54 8.32 4.46
CA TYR A 94 -19.42 9.73 4.82
C TYR A 94 -20.72 10.28 5.43
N ASN A 95 -21.75 10.53 4.62
CA ASN A 95 -23.02 11.11 5.05
C ASN A 95 -24.24 10.54 4.30
N GLU A 96 -24.16 9.27 3.90
CA GLU A 96 -25.16 8.63 3.05
C GLU A 96 -26.53 8.50 3.74
N GLN A 97 -26.56 8.24 5.05
CA GLN A 97 -27.79 8.18 5.84
C GLN A 97 -27.98 9.46 6.67
N ILE A 98 -29.15 10.09 6.51
CA ILE A 98 -29.54 11.30 7.24
C ILE A 98 -29.70 10.98 8.73
N GLY A 99 -29.16 11.84 9.60
CA GLY A 99 -29.25 11.70 11.07
C GLY A 99 -28.07 10.97 11.72
N PHE A 100 -27.15 10.41 10.93
CA PHE A 100 -25.92 9.80 11.45
C PHE A 100 -24.76 10.80 11.49
N PRO A 101 -24.08 10.94 12.64
CA PRO A 101 -22.92 11.81 12.76
C PRO A 101 -21.76 11.42 11.84
N ILE A 102 -21.18 12.39 11.12
CA ILE A 102 -20.03 12.17 10.22
C ILE A 102 -18.81 11.64 11.00
N ASN A 103 -18.67 11.96 12.29
CA ASN A 103 -17.56 11.46 13.12
C ASN A 103 -17.58 9.93 13.33
N GLN A 104 -18.71 9.27 13.09
CA GLN A 104 -18.83 7.81 13.12
C GLN A 104 -18.66 7.16 11.73
N SER A 105 -18.53 7.97 10.68
CA SER A 105 -18.37 7.47 9.31
C SER A 105 -17.00 6.83 9.08
N LEU A 106 -16.93 5.86 8.14
CA LEU A 106 -15.68 5.22 7.71
C LEU A 106 -14.65 6.25 7.20
N TRP A 107 -15.11 7.39 6.67
CA TRP A 107 -14.24 8.48 6.29
C TRP A 107 -13.45 9.01 7.49
N LYS A 108 -14.13 9.30 8.60
CA LYS A 108 -13.49 9.89 9.78
C LYS A 108 -12.71 8.87 10.60
N THR A 109 -13.16 7.62 10.64
CA THR A 109 -12.56 6.58 11.47
C THR A 109 -11.41 5.84 10.78
N ILE A 110 -11.46 5.66 9.46
CA ILE A 110 -10.48 4.84 8.71
C ILE A 110 -9.83 5.63 7.57
N LEU A 111 -10.62 6.11 6.60
CA LEU A 111 -10.06 6.61 5.33
C LEU A 111 -9.21 7.87 5.51
N GLN A 112 -9.71 8.88 6.23
CA GLN A 112 -8.98 10.13 6.46
C GLN A 112 -7.74 9.93 7.33
N PRO A 113 -7.80 9.20 8.47
CA PRO A 113 -6.60 8.88 9.25
C PRO A 113 -5.53 8.15 8.43
N LEU A 114 -5.90 7.12 7.66
CA LEU A 114 -4.95 6.42 6.78
C LEU A 114 -4.40 7.32 5.68
N GLN A 115 -5.24 8.15 5.06
CA GLN A 115 -4.79 9.09 4.04
C GLN A 115 -3.76 10.07 4.59
N HIS A 116 -4.01 10.62 5.79
CA HIS A 116 -3.09 11.54 6.43
C HIS A 116 -1.78 10.86 6.81
N CYS A 117 -1.85 9.60 7.25
CA CYS A 117 -0.68 8.82 7.62
C CYS A 117 0.21 8.45 6.42
N LEU A 118 -0.39 7.95 5.35
CA LEU A 118 0.31 7.48 4.14
C LEU A 118 0.79 8.62 3.25
N GLY A 119 0.10 9.77 3.32
CA GLY A 119 0.40 10.95 2.52
C GLY A 119 0.31 10.69 1.01
N CYS A 120 1.25 11.26 0.24
CA CYS A 120 1.26 11.21 -1.22
C CYS A 120 2.39 10.33 -1.81
N GLY A 121 2.98 9.45 -1.02
CA GLY A 121 4.05 8.53 -1.42
C GLY A 121 5.46 9.12 -1.33
N LYS A 122 5.63 10.33 -0.79
CA LYS A 122 6.95 10.93 -0.50
C LYS A 122 7.44 10.63 0.91
N GLU A 123 6.59 9.99 1.70
CA GLU A 123 6.79 9.72 3.12
C GLU A 123 7.59 8.42 3.35
N PHE A 124 7.93 7.69 2.29
CA PHE A 124 8.79 6.51 2.38
C PHE A 124 10.26 6.93 2.40
N GLU A 125 10.92 6.66 3.52
CA GLU A 125 12.37 6.86 3.72
C GLU A 125 13.16 5.71 3.08
N LEU A 126 12.98 5.52 1.77
CA LEU A 126 13.57 4.40 1.00
C LEU A 126 15.10 4.29 1.20
N CYS A 127 15.79 5.43 1.12
CA CYS A 127 17.24 5.49 1.27
C CYS A 127 17.71 5.11 2.68
N GLU A 128 16.97 5.51 3.73
CA GLU A 128 17.33 5.19 5.11
C GLU A 128 17.19 3.71 5.41
N MET A 129 16.24 3.04 4.73
CA MET A 129 16.06 1.60 4.79
C MET A 129 17.02 0.82 3.88
N GLY A 130 17.95 1.49 3.20
CA GLY A 130 18.95 0.87 2.32
C GLY A 130 18.43 0.44 0.95
N TYR A 131 17.22 0.86 0.57
CA TYR A 131 16.61 0.54 -0.72
C TYR A 131 16.91 1.62 -1.75
N SER A 132 17.41 1.21 -2.92
CA SER A 132 17.76 2.11 -4.04
C SER A 132 16.62 2.32 -5.04
N PHE A 133 15.37 2.32 -4.56
CA PHE A 133 14.20 2.53 -5.40
C PHE A 133 13.91 4.01 -5.63
N GLU A 134 13.45 4.35 -6.82
CA GLU A 134 12.82 5.63 -7.16
C GLU A 134 11.30 5.43 -7.30
N ILE A 135 10.49 6.20 -6.58
CA ILE A 135 9.02 6.13 -6.69
C ILE A 135 8.59 6.93 -7.92
N LEU A 136 8.21 6.24 -9.00
CA LEU A 136 7.73 6.88 -10.23
C LEU A 136 6.24 7.21 -10.16
N SER A 137 5.46 6.34 -9.50
CA SER A 137 4.02 6.52 -9.40
C SER A 137 3.49 6.05 -8.07
N TRP A 138 2.56 6.83 -7.52
CA TRP A 138 1.81 6.53 -6.31
C TRP A 138 0.38 7.04 -6.47
N LYS A 139 -0.53 6.16 -6.88
CA LYS A 139 -1.93 6.52 -7.16
C LYS A 139 -2.86 5.86 -6.17
N MET A 140 -3.35 6.63 -5.22
CA MET A 140 -4.28 6.17 -4.19
C MET A 140 -5.73 6.30 -4.65
N LYS A 141 -6.52 5.24 -4.44
CA LYS A 141 -7.96 5.19 -4.67
C LYS A 141 -8.63 4.54 -3.46
N LYS A 142 -9.72 5.13 -2.99
CA LYS A 142 -10.50 4.56 -1.88
C LYS A 142 -11.07 3.17 -2.24
N VAL A 143 -11.04 2.28 -1.27
CA VAL A 143 -11.67 0.96 -1.28
C VAL A 143 -12.64 0.92 -0.11
N HIS A 144 -13.85 0.42 -0.35
CA HIS A 144 -14.89 0.33 0.68
C HIS A 144 -15.53 -1.06 0.57
N LEU A 145 -15.67 -1.72 1.72
CA LEU A 145 -16.35 -3.02 1.85
C LEU A 145 -15.94 -4.03 0.77
N LYS A 146 -14.63 -4.14 0.54
CA LYS A 146 -14.08 -5.07 -0.45
C LYS A 146 -13.94 -6.46 0.16
N ASP A 147 -14.38 -7.45 -0.60
CA ASP A 147 -14.31 -8.89 -0.29
C ASP A 147 -15.08 -9.30 0.99
N ASP A 148 -15.10 -10.61 1.28
CA ASP A 148 -15.87 -11.21 2.38
C ASP A 148 -15.49 -10.66 3.77
N TYR A 149 -14.24 -10.19 3.92
CA TYR A 149 -13.76 -9.58 5.16
C TYR A 149 -14.11 -8.10 5.30
N ASN A 150 -14.81 -7.50 4.34
CA ASN A 150 -15.28 -6.12 4.38
C ASN A 150 -14.16 -5.09 4.61
N TYR A 151 -13.13 -5.16 3.77
CA TYR A 151 -11.99 -4.25 3.85
C TYR A 151 -12.34 -2.84 3.39
N THR A 152 -11.96 -1.86 4.20
CA THR A 152 -12.06 -0.43 3.87
C THR A 152 -10.71 0.24 4.04
N GLY A 153 -10.33 1.10 3.10
CA GLY A 153 -9.02 1.76 3.11
C GLY A 153 -8.64 2.32 1.74
N TRP A 154 -7.37 2.13 1.37
CA TRP A 154 -6.78 2.66 0.15
C TRP A 154 -6.14 1.56 -0.68
N ARG A 155 -6.48 1.51 -1.97
CA ARG A 155 -5.75 0.79 -3.01
C ARG A 155 -4.77 1.75 -3.66
N ILE A 156 -3.54 1.33 -3.78
CA ILE A 156 -2.44 2.14 -4.27
C ILE A 156 -1.82 1.42 -5.44
N LEU A 157 -1.83 2.05 -6.61
CA LEU A 157 -1.04 1.60 -7.75
C LEU A 157 0.34 2.24 -7.64
N GLY A 158 1.34 1.42 -7.32
CA GLY A 158 2.72 1.81 -7.13
C GLY A 158 3.61 1.38 -8.29
N VAL A 159 4.56 2.24 -8.66
CA VAL A 159 5.65 1.89 -9.58
C VAL A 159 6.96 2.36 -8.98
N PHE A 160 7.82 1.40 -8.61
CA PHE A 160 9.16 1.65 -8.08
C PHE A 160 10.20 1.27 -9.12
N ARG A 161 11.14 2.16 -9.41
CA ARG A 161 12.23 1.91 -10.36
C ARG A 161 13.51 1.58 -9.63
N GLN A 162 14.19 0.52 -10.06
CA GLN A 162 15.52 0.16 -9.62
C GLN A 162 16.49 0.22 -10.80
N TYR A 163 17.50 1.09 -10.72
CA TYR A 163 18.56 1.12 -11.74
C TYR A 163 19.50 -0.07 -11.56
N ILE A 164 19.85 -0.72 -12.67
CA ILE A 164 20.82 -1.80 -12.73
C ILE A 164 22.17 -1.13 -13.02
N VAL A 165 23.06 -1.17 -12.04
CA VAL A 165 24.44 -0.69 -12.15
C VAL A 165 25.34 -1.81 -12.67
#